data_AF-A0A0Q6A2E1-F1
#
_entry.id   AF-A0A0Q6A2E1-F1
#
_cell.length_a   1.000
_cell.length_b   1.000
_cell.length_c   1.000
_cell.angle_alpha   90.00
_cell.angle_beta   90.00
_cell.angle_gamma   90.00
#
_symmetry.space_group_name_H-M   'P 1'
#
loop_
_entity.id
_entity.type
_entity.pdbx_description
1 polymer ?
#
loop_
_entity_poly.entity_id
_entity_poly.type
_entity_poly.pdbx_seq_one_letter_code
_entity_poly.pdbx_strand_id
1 'polypeptide(L)' 'MEIQVLRFIDSKSLEDVLIFDTKETIVDFLKSYKLESNEIIELNDSIYNVEEISIKLIEDKIEIWVNVDFIDLIENLPTA' A
#
# COMPACT_ATOMS: atom_id res chain seq x y z
N MET A 1 -16.82 -11.37 -4.92
CA MET A 1 -16.36 -10.32 -4.00
C MET A 1 -15.15 -9.69 -4.65
N GLU A 2 -15.21 -8.43 -5.02
CA GLU A 2 -14.15 -7.72 -5.77
C GLU A 2 -13.62 -6.58 -4.88
N ILE A 3 -12.30 -6.45 -4.81
CA ILE A 3 -11.64 -5.37 -4.08
C ILE A 3 -11.89 -4.08 -4.87
N GLN A 4 -12.48 -3.09 -4.23
CA GLN A 4 -12.80 -1.81 -4.86
C GLN A 4 -11.76 -0.74 -4.55
N VAL A 5 -11.12 -0.82 -3.38
CA VAL A 5 -10.13 0.16 -2.94
C VAL A 5 -8.94 -0.55 -2.29
N LEU A 6 -7.73 -0.12 -2.62
CA LEU A 6 -6.50 -0.44 -1.91
C LEU A 6 -5.88 0.87 -1.42
N ARG A 7 -5.77 1.02 -0.10
CA ARG A 7 -5.35 2.26 0.56
C ARG A 7 -4.09 1.99 1.37
N PHE A 8 -3.09 2.85 1.20
CA PHE A 8 -1.86 2.86 1.98
C PHE A 8 -1.92 4.02 2.95
N ILE A 9 -1.72 3.73 4.24
CA ILE A 9 -1.88 4.69 5.33
C ILE A 9 -0.56 4.72 6.10
N ASP A 10 -0.01 5.90 6.33
CA ASP A 10 1.19 6.03 7.15
C ASP A 10 0.84 5.67 8.61
N SER A 11 1.56 4.71 9.18
CA SER A 11 1.28 4.19 10.53
C SER A 11 1.48 5.24 11.62
N LYS A 12 2.31 6.28 11.37
CA LYS A 12 2.65 7.32 12.34
C LYS A 12 1.70 8.51 12.26
N SER A 13 1.44 9.03 11.05
CA SER A 13 0.58 10.20 10.84
C SER A 13 -0.89 9.85 10.66
N LEU A 14 -1.20 8.59 10.34
CA LEU A 14 -2.53 8.10 9.96
C LEU A 14 -3.10 8.79 8.70
N GLU A 15 -2.23 9.39 7.89
CA GLU A 15 -2.60 10.03 6.63
C GLU A 15 -2.56 9.03 5.48
N ASP A 16 -3.42 9.26 4.49
CA ASP A 16 -3.42 8.49 3.25
C ASP A 16 -2.15 8.82 2.44
N VAL A 17 -1.29 7.81 2.26
CA VAL A 17 -0.08 7.89 1.42
C VAL A 17 -0.46 7.74 -0.05
N LEU A 18 -1.28 6.73 -0.34
CA LEU A 18 -1.69 6.40 -1.69
C LEU A 18 -3.02 5.65 -1.68
N ILE A 19 -3.88 5.93 -2.66
CA ILE A 19 -5.17 5.28 -2.81
C ILE A 19 -5.30 4.80 -4.25
N PHE A 20 -5.57 3.51 -4.41
CA PHE A 20 -6.00 2.92 -5.68
C PHE A 20 -7.49 2.62 -5.59
N ASP A 21 -8.27 3.21 -6.50
CA ASP A 21 -9.73 3.09 -6.58
C ASP A 21 -10.19 2.51 -7.93
N THR A 22 -9.25 2.11 -8.78
CA THR A 22 -9.53 1.46 -10.06
C THR A 22 -9.05 0.02 -10.03
N LYS A 23 -9.86 -0.89 -10.59
CA LYS A 23 -9.55 -2.31 -10.63
C LYS A 23 -8.21 -2.62 -11.30
N GLU A 24 -7.91 -1.93 -12.41
CA GLU A 24 -6.67 -2.14 -13.17
C GLU A 24 -5.44 -1.85 -12.32
N THR A 25 -5.40 -0.70 -11.62
CA THR A 25 -4.27 -0.33 -10.76
C THR A 25 -4.13 -1.25 -9.55
N ILE A 26 -5.24 -1.62 -8.90
CA ILE A 26 -5.24 -2.58 -7.79
C ILE A 26 -4.68 -3.93 -8.25
N VAL A 27 -5.18 -4.46 -9.36
CA VAL A 27 -4.75 -5.77 -9.86
C VAL A 27 -3.28 -5.74 -10.29
N ASP A 28 -2.82 -4.69 -10.96
CA ASP A 28 -1.44 -4.61 -11.41
C ASP A 28 -0.45 -4.40 -10.24
N PHE A 29 -0.86 -3.67 -9.20
CA PHE A 29 -0.09 -3.58 -7.97
C PHE A 29 0.02 -4.96 -7.28
N LEU A 30 -1.10 -5.66 -7.09
CA LEU A 30 -1.13 -6.98 -6.44
C LEU A 30 -0.43 -8.10 -7.23
N LYS A 31 -0.18 -7.90 -8.53
CA LYS A 31 0.69 -8.79 -9.32
C LYS A 31 2.17 -8.52 -9.09
N SER A 32 2.53 -7.27 -8.85
CA SER A 32 3.92 -6.83 -8.67
C SER A 32 4.39 -7.06 -7.23
N TYR A 33 3.50 -6.86 -6.26
CA TYR A 33 3.76 -7.00 -4.85
C TYR A 33 2.87 -8.05 -4.22
N LYS A 34 3.48 -8.96 -3.46
CA LYS A 34 2.75 -9.86 -2.60
C LYS A 34 2.56 -9.15 -1.26
N LEU A 35 1.42 -8.49 -1.07
CA LEU A 35 1.10 -7.79 0.18
C LEU A 35 1.12 -8.75 1.36
N GLU A 36 2.22 -8.73 2.11
CA GLU A 36 2.45 -9.47 3.34
C GLU A 36 3.01 -8.53 4.40
N SER A 37 2.78 -8.83 5.68
CA SER A 37 3.39 -8.07 6.78
C SER A 37 4.92 -8.19 6.73
N ASN A 38 5.62 -7.10 7.00
CA ASN A 38 7.07 -6.91 6.88
C ASN A 38 7.61 -6.94 5.44
N GLU A 39 6.74 -6.88 4.43
CA GLU A 39 7.18 -6.72 3.04
C GLU A 39 7.63 -5.27 2.81
N ILE A 40 8.70 -5.10 2.03
CA ILE A 40 9.17 -3.78 1.59
C ILE A 40 8.51 -3.46 0.25
N ILE A 41 7.84 -2.31 0.20
CA ILE A 41 7.15 -1.85 -1.02
C ILE A 41 7.61 -0.45 -1.40
N GLU A 42 7.66 -0.20 -2.70
CA GLU A 42 7.96 1.12 -3.25
C GLU A 42 6.64 1.79 -3.65
N LEU A 43 6.39 2.96 -3.08
CA LEU A 43 5.23 3.79 -3.39
C LEU A 43 5.73 5.18 -3.82
N ASN A 44 5.52 5.52 -5.09
CA ASN A 44 6.07 6.72 -5.72
C ASN A 44 7.61 6.74 -5.60
N ASP A 45 8.18 7.77 -4.98
CA ASP A 45 9.63 7.96 -4.79
C ASP A 45 10.12 7.52 -3.40
N SER A 46 9.29 6.77 -2.67
CA SER A 46 9.52 6.41 -1.27
C SER A 46 9.40 4.89 -1.05
N ILE A 47 10.17 4.41 -0.07
CA ILE A 47 10.22 3.02 0.35
C ILE A 47 9.53 2.90 1.70
N TYR A 48 8.67 1.90 1.81
CA TYR A 48 7.91 1.64 3.01
C TYR A 48 7.99 0.18 3.45
N ASN A 49 7.91 -0.04 4.76
CA ASN A 49 7.63 -1.35 5.34
C ASN A 49 6.13 -1.53 5.49
N VAL A 50 5.58 -2.68 5.10
CA VAL A 50 4.20 -3.03 5.42
C VAL A 50 4.12 -3.48 6.88
N GLU A 51 3.42 -2.75 7.73
CA GLU A 51 3.22 -3.11 9.13
C GLU A 51 2.02 -4.07 9.28
N GLU A 52 0.86 -3.64 8.77
CA GLU A 52 -0.39 -4.35 8.97
C GLU A 52 -1.27 -4.24 7.74
N ILE A 53 -1.98 -5.33 7.43
CA ILE A 53 -2.97 -5.37 6.36
C ILE A 53 -4.34 -5.67 6.98
N SER A 54 -5.29 -4.79 6.72
CA SER A 54 -6.66 -4.87 7.21
C SER A 54 -7.63 -4.94 6.03
N ILE A 55 -8.58 -5.86 6.07
CA ILE A 55 -9.68 -5.91 5.09
C ILE A 55 -10.93 -5.32 5.75
N LYS A 56 -11.50 -4.28 5.13
CA LYS A 56 -12.71 -3.60 5.59
C LYS A 56 -13.85 -3.84 4.61
N LEU A 57 -15.06 -3.97 5.13
CA LEU A 57 -16.29 -3.97 4.35
C LEU A 57 -17.05 -2.70 4.70
N ILE A 58 -17.07 -1.75 3.76
CA ILE A 58 -17.70 -0.43 3.93
C ILE A 58 -18.73 -0.27 2.82
N GLU A 59 -20.00 -0.07 3.17
CA GLU A 59 -21.09 0.14 2.18
C GLU A 59 -21.11 -0.93 1.07
N ASP A 60 -20.97 -2.21 1.43
CA ASP A 60 -20.87 -3.36 0.51
C ASP A 60 -19.63 -3.37 -0.41
N LYS A 61 -18.66 -2.49 -0.16
CA LYS A 61 -17.37 -2.44 -0.85
C LYS A 61 -16.28 -3.05 0.00
N ILE A 62 -15.47 -3.91 -0.60
CA ILE A 62 -14.27 -4.44 0.04
C ILE A 62 -13.15 -3.44 -0.20
N GLU A 63 -12.60 -2.95 0.90
CA GLU A 63 -11.40 -2.12 0.91
C GLU A 63 -10.27 -2.86 1.62
N ILE A 64 -9.08 -2.79 1.05
CA ILE A 64 -7.85 -3.26 1.70
C ILE A 64 -7.11 -2.02 2.18
N TRP A 65 -6.83 -1.99 3.47
CA TRP A 65 -6.08 -0.93 4.13
C TRP A 65 -4.73 -1.51 4.53
N VAL A 66 -3.66 -0.89 4.08
CA VAL A 66 -2.29 -1.30 4.33
C VAL A 66 -1.63 -0.19 5.13
N ASN A 67 -1.36 -0.47 6.40
CA ASN A 67 -0.58 0.41 7.24
C ASN A 67 0.90 0.23 6.87
N VAL A 68 1.55 1.34 6.58
CA VAL A 68 2.93 1.36 6.10
C VAL A 68 3.78 2.30 6.93
N ASP A 69 5.04 1.93 7.12
CA ASP A 69 6.03 2.72 7.81
C ASP A 69 7.08 3.22 6.84
N PHE A 70 7.25 4.54 6.75
CA PHE A 70 8.28 5.14 5.92
C PHE A 70 9.68 4.68 6.36
N ILE A 71 10.47 4.21 5.40
CA ILE A 71 11.86 3.82 5.59
C ILE A 71 12.79 4.91 5.05
N ASP A 72 12.72 5.16 3.75
CA ASP A 72 13.62 6.09 3.06
C ASP A 72 13.09 6.52 1.69
N LEU A 73 13.72 7.52 1.07
CA LEU A 73 13.49 7.88 -0.33
C LEU A 73 14.30 6.98 -1.26
N ILE A 74 13.74 6.63 -2.42
CA ILE A 74 14.41 5.80 -3.42
C ILE A 74 15.71 6.46 -3.90
N GLU A 75 15.74 7.79 -4.00
CA GLU A 75 16.94 8.56 -4.38
C GLU A 75 18.13 8.36 -3.43
N ASN A 76 17.88 7.93 -2.19
CA ASN A 76 18.92 7.65 -1.20
C ASN A 76 19.49 6.22 -1.33
N LEU A 77 18.87 5.35 -2.13
CA LEU A 77 19.48 4.06 -2.46
C LEU A 77 20.71 4.30 -3.34
N PRO A 78 21.86 3.65 -3.04
CA PRO A 78 23.03 3.79 -3.87
C PRO A 78 22.71 3.35 -5.30
N THR A 79 22.66 4.33 -6.21
CA THR A 79 22.66 4.06 -7.64
C THR A 79 24.02 3.45 -7.96
N ALA A 80 24.02 2.15 -8.26
CA ALA A 80 25.21 1.38 -8.61
C ALA A 80 25.90 1.94 -9.86
#